data_AF-A0A4Q7FW45-F1
#
_entry.id   AF-A0A4Q7FW45-F1
#
_cell.length_a   1.000
_cell.length_b   1.000
_cell.length_c   1.000
_cell.angle_alpha   90.00
_cell.angle_beta   90.00
_cell.angle_gamma   90.00
#
_symmetry.space_group_name_H-M   'P 1'
#
loop_
_entity.id
_entity.type
_entity.pdbx_description
1 polymer ?
#
loop_
_entity_poly.entity_id
_entity_poly.type
_entity_poly.pdbx_seq_one_letter_code
_entity_poly.pdbx_strand_id
1 'polypeptide(L)'
;MNAHTNQPISEQFRLAAKDWVEKDSAANLLEETKSAVLSQMMTRLGDVPVSHAERSVKSSEEWLDFVKKMVRAREAANLAKVRCEYIRMKFQEWSSYNATKRAEMRL
;
A
#
# COMPACT_ATOMS: atom_id res chain seq x y z
N MET A 1 3.40 -12.17 -22.19
CA MET A 1 2.01 -12.64 -22.09
C MET A 1 1.77 -13.05 -20.64
N ASN A 2 0.95 -12.30 -19.91
CA ASN A 2 0.72 -12.57 -18.48
C ASN A 2 -0.27 -13.73 -18.31
N ALA A 3 0.12 -14.77 -17.58
CA ALA A 3 -0.65 -16.00 -17.34
C ALA A 3 -1.93 -15.82 -16.47
N HIS A 4 -2.38 -14.59 -16.23
CA HIS A 4 -3.52 -14.28 -15.36
C HIS A 4 -4.88 -14.23 -16.07
N THR A 5 -4.93 -14.46 -17.38
CA THR A 5 -6.12 -14.20 -18.21
C THR A 5 -7.25 -15.23 -18.08
N ASN A 6 -7.09 -16.34 -17.35
CA ASN A 6 -8.10 -17.41 -17.26
C ASN A 6 -8.73 -17.63 -15.87
N GLN A 7 -8.40 -16.83 -14.86
CA GLN A 7 -8.98 -16.98 -13.51
C GLN A 7 -10.33 -16.25 -13.37
N PRO A 8 -11.27 -16.76 -12.57
CA PRO A 8 -12.49 -16.02 -12.21
C PRO A 8 -12.16 -14.64 -11.61
N ILE A 9 -13.03 -13.65 -11.85
CA ILE A 9 -12.83 -12.28 -11.35
C ILE A 9 -12.66 -12.25 -9.82
N SER A 10 -13.33 -13.15 -9.10
CA SER A 10 -13.19 -13.32 -7.65
C SER A 10 -11.78 -13.74 -7.24
N GLU A 11 -11.14 -14.64 -7.97
CA GLU A 11 -9.77 -15.07 -7.68
C GLU A 11 -8.75 -13.98 -8.03
N GLN A 12 -8.97 -13.27 -9.14
CA GLN A 12 -8.17 -12.09 -9.48
C GLN A 12 -8.27 -11.03 -8.37
N PHE A 13 -9.47 -10.79 -7.83
CA PHE A 13 -9.69 -9.88 -6.72
C PHE A 13 -8.98 -10.36 -5.45
N ARG A 14 -9.09 -11.66 -5.09
CA ARG A 14 -8.44 -12.22 -3.91
C ARG A 14 -6.91 -12.04 -3.95
N LEU A 15 -6.30 -12.30 -5.11
CA LEU A 15 -4.86 -12.12 -5.30
C LEU A 15 -4.45 -10.65 -5.19
N ALA A 16 -5.20 -9.74 -5.84
CA ALA A 16 -4.94 -8.31 -5.73
C ALA A 16 -5.13 -7.79 -4.30
N ALA A 17 -6.15 -8.27 -3.59
CA ALA A 17 -6.43 -7.89 -2.21
C ALA A 17 -5.31 -8.37 -1.27
N LYS A 18 -4.81 -9.59 -1.45
CA LYS A 18 -3.65 -10.10 -0.69
C LYS A 18 -2.43 -9.20 -0.91
N ASP A 19 -2.15 -8.86 -2.17
CA ASP A 19 -1.03 -7.97 -2.54
C ASP A 19 -1.17 -6.57 -1.91
N TRP A 20 -2.40 -6.03 -1.88
CA TRP A 20 -2.66 -4.76 -1.21
C TRP A 20 -2.44 -4.85 0.30
N VAL A 21 -2.99 -5.86 0.98
CA VAL A 21 -2.85 -6.04 2.43
C VAL A 21 -1.39 -6.16 2.84
N GLU A 22 -0.58 -6.91 2.09
CA GLU A 22 0.85 -7.05 2.35
C GLU A 22 1.59 -5.70 2.23
N LYS A 23 1.30 -4.92 1.19
CA LYS A 23 1.92 -3.60 0.99
C LYS A 23 1.44 -2.56 2.01
N ASP A 24 0.17 -2.60 2.36
CA ASP A 24 -0.40 -1.71 3.36
C ASP A 24 0.18 -1.98 4.74
N SER A 25 0.31 -3.27 5.11
CA SER A 25 0.98 -3.68 6.34
C SER A 25 2.44 -3.18 6.40
N ALA A 26 3.19 -3.29 5.30
CA ALA A 26 4.56 -2.79 5.23
C ALA A 26 4.64 -1.25 5.37
N ALA A 27 3.70 -0.51 4.76
CA ALA A 27 3.60 0.93 4.93
C ALA A 27 3.27 1.32 6.38
N ASN A 28 2.27 0.65 6.98
CA ASN A 28 1.87 0.87 8.37
C ASN A 28 3.03 0.60 9.34
N LEU A 29 3.81 -0.46 9.12
CA LEU A 29 4.97 -0.75 9.97
C LEU A 29 5.97 0.41 9.98
N LEU A 30 6.27 1.00 8.82
CA LEU A 30 7.20 2.13 8.73
C LEU A 30 6.63 3.39 9.37
N GLU A 31 5.32 3.63 9.22
CA GLU A 31 4.64 4.79 9.83
C GLU A 31 4.61 4.68 11.36
N GLU A 32 4.21 3.53 11.89
CA GLU A 32 4.13 3.27 13.34
C GLU A 32 5.52 3.26 14.01
N THR A 33 6.55 2.82 13.29
CA THR A 33 7.92 2.76 13.84
C THR A 33 8.71 4.05 13.64
N LYS A 34 8.18 5.07 12.95
CA LYS A 34 8.91 6.31 12.63
C LYS A 34 9.47 7.02 13.85
N SER A 35 8.67 7.16 14.91
CA SER A 35 9.12 7.81 16.16
C SER A 35 10.16 6.96 16.88
N ALA A 36 9.96 5.64 16.95
CA ALA A 36 10.91 4.72 17.57
C ALA A 36 12.27 4.72 16.84
N VAL A 37 12.26 4.73 15.50
CA VAL A 37 13.48 4.82 14.69
C VAL A 37 14.17 6.16 14.91
N LEU A 38 13.43 7.28 14.94
CA LEU A 38 13.99 8.59 15.27
C LEU A 38 14.67 8.59 16.64
N SER A 39 13.99 8.06 17.66
CA SER A 39 14.54 7.94 19.02
C SER A 39 15.81 7.08 19.05
N GLN A 40 15.82 5.92 18.39
CA GLN A 40 17.01 5.07 18.29
C GLN A 40 18.18 5.77 17.61
N MET A 41 17.92 6.55 16.57
CA MET A 41 18.96 7.35 15.89
C MET A 41 19.48 8.48 16.79
N MET A 42 18.61 9.15 17.55
CA MET A 42 19.04 10.19 18.50
C MET A 42 19.88 9.58 19.63
N THR A 43 19.48 8.43 20.17
CA THR A 43 20.25 7.72 21.22
C THR A 43 21.67 7.35 20.76
N ARG A 44 21.85 7.03 19.47
CA ARG A 44 23.18 6.74 18.90
C ARG A 44 24.15 7.92 18.94
N LEU A 45 23.66 9.16 19.05
CA LEU A 45 24.50 10.35 19.14
C LEU A 45 25.08 10.58 20.55
N GLY A 46 24.65 9.80 21.56
CA GLY A 46 25.15 9.90 22.93
C GLY A 46 24.52 11.07 23.70
N ASP A 47 25.31 11.65 24.62
CA ASP A 47 24.85 12.72 25.52
C ASP A 47 24.88 14.08 24.81
N VAL A 48 23.84 14.32 24.01
CA VAL A 48 23.57 15.60 23.34
C VAL A 48 22.17 16.07 23.72
N PRO A 49 21.94 17.40 23.85
CA PRO A 49 20.59 17.90 24.08
C PRO A 49 19.64 17.43 22.97
N VAL A 50 18.41 17.05 23.35
CA VAL A 50 17.43 16.44 22.43
C VAL A 50 17.21 17.27 21.17
N SER A 51 17.15 18.60 21.29
CA SER A 51 16.98 19.51 20.15
C SER A 51 18.13 19.45 19.14
N HIS A 52 19.37 19.30 19.63
CA HIS A 52 20.56 19.13 18.79
C HIS A 52 20.59 17.74 18.15
N ALA A 53 20.21 16.71 18.91
CA ALA A 53 20.12 15.33 18.41
C ALA A 53 19.09 15.22 17.28
N GLU A 54 17.88 15.76 17.50
CA GLU A 54 16.79 15.72 16.54
C GLU A 54 17.13 16.47 15.27
N ARG A 55 17.74 17.67 15.37
CA ARG A 55 18.21 18.42 14.21
C ARG A 55 19.22 17.61 13.40
N SER A 56 20.20 17.02 14.09
CA SER A 56 21.27 16.25 13.46
C SER A 56 20.72 15.03 12.72
N VAL A 57 19.86 14.24 13.39
CA VAL A 57 19.21 13.07 12.77
C VAL A 57 18.33 13.49 11.59
N LYS A 58 17.45 14.49 11.76
CA LYS A 58 16.53 14.90 10.69
C LYS A 58 17.23 15.49 9.46
N SER A 59 18.45 16.02 9.63
CA SER A 59 19.30 16.47 8.53
C SER A 59 20.14 15.37 7.87
N SER A 60 20.18 14.16 8.44
CA SER A 60 21.00 13.06 7.93
C SER A 60 20.40 12.38 6.71
N GLU A 61 21.26 11.80 5.87
CA GLU A 61 20.85 10.98 4.73
C GLU A 61 20.10 9.71 5.19
N GLU A 62 20.52 9.09 6.30
CA GLU A 62 19.87 7.89 6.86
C GLU A 62 18.40 8.16 7.19
N TRP A 63 18.09 9.31 7.82
CA TRP A 63 16.72 9.69 8.13
C TRP A 63 15.91 9.99 6.86
N LEU A 64 16.51 10.71 5.90
CA LEU A 64 15.88 11.00 4.62
C LEU A 64 15.52 9.70 3.89
N ASP A 65 16.41 8.70 3.88
CA ASP A 65 16.17 7.42 3.24
C ASP A 65 15.10 6.58 3.96
N PHE A 66 15.02 6.63 5.28
CA PHE A 66 13.90 6.05 6.02
C PHE A 66 12.56 6.67 5.59
N VAL A 67 12.49 8.00 5.53
CA VAL A 67 11.27 8.72 5.12
C VAL A 67 10.91 8.39 3.67
N LYS A 68 11.88 8.33 2.74
CA LYS A 68 11.64 7.92 1.36
C LYS A 68 11.07 6.50 1.29
N LYS A 69 11.64 5.54 2.04
CA LYS A 69 11.13 4.15 2.08
C LYS A 69 9.68 4.10 2.54
N MET A 70 9.33 4.84 3.59
CA MET A 70 7.96 4.94 4.10
C MET A 70 7.00 5.49 3.03
N VAL A 71 7.36 6.61 2.37
CA VAL A 71 6.53 7.20 1.31
C VAL A 71 6.36 6.24 0.13
N ARG A 72 7.42 5.56 -0.31
CA ARG A 72 7.35 4.59 -1.40
C ARG A 72 6.51 3.36 -1.04
N ALA A 73 6.58 2.89 0.20
CA ALA A 73 5.72 1.80 0.67
C ALA A 73 4.24 2.22 0.64
N ARG A 74 3.91 3.42 1.10
CA ARG A 74 2.54 3.96 1.05
C ARG A 74 2.03 4.16 -0.38
N GLU A 75 2.88 4.67 -1.28
CA GLU A 75 2.57 4.78 -2.72
C GLU A 75 2.24 3.40 -3.31
N ALA A 76 3.06 2.39 -3.02
CA ALA A 76 2.85 1.03 -3.51
C ALA A 76 1.55 0.41 -2.97
N ALA A 77 1.24 0.62 -1.69
CA ALA A 77 -0.03 0.18 -1.07
C ALA A 77 -1.24 0.82 -1.74
N ASN A 78 -1.19 2.15 -1.97
CA ASN A 78 -2.26 2.88 -2.64
C ASN A 78 -2.48 2.39 -4.08
N LEU A 79 -1.41 2.13 -4.83
CA LEU A 79 -1.51 1.58 -6.18
C LEU A 79 -2.14 0.19 -6.18
N ALA A 80 -1.78 -0.68 -5.22
CA ALA A 80 -2.38 -2.00 -5.07
C ALA A 80 -3.87 -1.93 -4.69
N LYS A 81 -4.26 -0.98 -3.84
CA LYS A 81 -5.67 -0.69 -3.55
C LYS A 81 -6.44 -0.32 -4.81
N VAL A 82 -5.92 0.60 -5.62
CA VAL A 82 -6.54 1.01 -6.89
C VAL A 82 -6.71 -0.19 -7.82
N ARG A 83 -5.77 -1.14 -7.84
CA ARG A 83 -5.92 -2.39 -8.61
C ARG A 83 -7.08 -3.25 -8.11
N CYS A 84 -7.26 -3.38 -6.79
CA CYS A 84 -8.41 -4.07 -6.21
C CYS A 84 -9.73 -3.41 -6.64
N GLU A 85 -9.78 -2.08 -6.56
CA GLU A 85 -10.95 -1.29 -6.96
C GLU A 85 -11.29 -1.47 -8.44
N TYR A 86 -10.28 -1.46 -9.30
CA TYR A 86 -10.46 -1.71 -10.73
C TYR A 86 -11.09 -3.09 -11.02
N ILE A 87 -10.63 -4.14 -10.34
CA ILE A 87 -11.20 -5.48 -10.51
C ILE A 87 -12.65 -5.52 -9.98
N ARG A 88 -12.92 -4.83 -8.87
CA ARG A 88 -14.28 -4.68 -8.32
C ARG A 88 -15.22 -3.99 -9.29
N MET A 89 -14.77 -2.90 -9.94
CA MET A 89 -15.54 -2.20 -10.96
C MET A 89 -15.85 -3.10 -12.17
N LYS A 90 -14.86 -3.85 -12.67
CA LYS A 90 -15.09 -4.85 -13.74
C LYS A 90 -16.15 -5.88 -13.40
N PHE A 91 -16.14 -6.38 -12.16
CA PHE A 91 -17.16 -7.31 -11.69
C PHE A 91 -18.56 -6.68 -11.72
N GLN A 92 -18.68 -5.41 -11.30
CA GLN A 92 -19.94 -4.66 -11.30
C GLN A 92 -20.48 -4.43 -12.72
N GLU A 93 -19.61 -4.06 -13.67
CA GLU A 93 -19.96 -3.92 -15.09
C GLU A 93 -20.48 -5.25 -15.67
N TRP A 94 -19.75 -6.34 -15.43
CA TRP A 94 -20.14 -7.68 -15.90
C TRP A 94 -21.47 -8.13 -15.31
N SER A 95 -21.67 -7.93 -14.00
CA SER A 95 -22.93 -8.27 -13.32
C SER A 95 -24.10 -7.48 -13.90
N SER A 96 -23.90 -6.18 -14.17
CA SER A 96 -24.92 -5.30 -14.74
C SER A 96 -25.29 -5.74 -16.17
N TYR A 97 -24.30 -6.02 -17.01
CA TYR A 97 -24.53 -6.53 -18.37
C TYR A 97 -25.35 -7.83 -18.38
N ASN A 98 -25.00 -8.78 -17.52
CA ASN A 98 -25.74 -10.04 -17.41
C ASN A 98 -27.14 -9.86 -16.82
N ALA A 99 -27.36 -8.84 -15.98
CA ALA A 99 -28.70 -8.52 -15.49
C ALA A 99 -29.57 -7.98 -16.63
N THR A 100 -29.05 -7.05 -17.44
CA THR A 100 -29.75 -6.52 -18.63
C THR A 100 -30.09 -7.63 -19.61
N LYS A 101 -29.13 -8.48 -19.98
CA LYS A 101 -29.41 -9.62 -20.88
C LYS A 101 -30.47 -10.58 -20.33
N ARG A 102 -30.46 -10.86 -19.03
CA ARG A 102 -31.49 -11.71 -18.40
C ARG A 102 -32.88 -11.07 -18.44
N ALA A 103 -32.97 -9.75 -18.36
CA ALA A 103 -34.23 -9.02 -18.51
C ALA A 103 -34.71 -9.06 -19.97
N GLU A 104 -33.82 -8.83 -20.94
CA GLU A 104 -34.13 -8.89 -22.38
C GLU A 104 -34.62 -10.27 -22.82
N MET A 105 -34.07 -11.36 -22.28
CA MET A 105 -34.50 -12.73 -22.61
C MET A 105 -35.85 -13.15 -21.98
N ARG A 106 -36.43 -12.32 -21.09
CA ARG A 106 -37.72 -12.56 -20.44
C ARG A 106 -38.86 -11.77 -21.07
N LEU A 107 -38.56 -10.90 -22.04
CA LEU A 107 -39.51 -10.18 -22.89
C LEU A 107 -39.74 -10.96 -24.19
#